data_AF-A0A6C2CMK7-F1
#
_entry.id   AF-A0A6C2CMK7-F1
#
_cell.length_a   1.000
_cell.length_b   1.000
_cell.length_c   1.000
_cell.angle_alpha   90.00
_cell.angle_beta   90.00
_cell.angle_gamma   90.00
#
_symmetry.space_group_name_H-M   'P 1'
#
loop_
_entity.id
_entity.type
_entity.pdbx_description
1 polymer ?
#
loop_
_entity_poly.entity_id
_entity_poly.type
_entity_poly.pdbx_seq_one_letter_code
_entity_poly.pdbx_strand_id
1 'polypeptide(L)'
;MSDSCPTLRRDGEQVIILDQTRLPYRECFLCLDSLEAAATAIRDMQVRGAPLIGATAAFGMALALRHDASDAALAAADTCLRQTRPTAVNLHWAPDRMLAALRPVSPAPRRA
;
A
#
# COMPACT_ATOMS: atom_id res chain seq x y z
N MET A 1 -1.96 18.79 -21.65
CA MET A 1 -1.85 17.39 -21.19
C MET A 1 -2.36 17.41 -19.77
N SER A 2 -3.41 16.64 -19.42
CA SER A 2 -4.00 16.73 -18.09
C SER A 2 -2.91 16.51 -17.03
N ASP A 3 -2.63 17.54 -16.25
CA ASP A 3 -1.88 17.44 -15.00
C ASP A 3 -2.74 16.65 -14.02
N SER A 4 -2.81 15.35 -14.26
CA SER A 4 -3.43 14.38 -13.38
C SER A 4 -2.59 14.37 -12.12
N CYS A 5 -3.01 15.11 -11.09
CA CYS A 5 -2.57 14.92 -9.72
C CYS A 5 -2.95 13.49 -9.31
N PRO A 6 -2.01 12.54 -9.31
CA PRO A 6 -2.35 11.15 -9.09
C PRO A 6 -2.59 10.97 -7.59
N THR A 7 -3.74 10.40 -7.22
CA THR A 7 -4.07 10.10 -5.81
C THR A 7 -3.07 9.16 -5.14
N LEU A 8 -2.30 8.42 -5.95
CA LEU A 8 -1.14 7.64 -5.55
C LEU A 8 -0.12 7.61 -6.71
N ARG A 9 1.16 7.81 -6.39
CA ARG A 9 2.29 7.64 -7.32
C ARG A 9 3.51 7.06 -6.61
N ARG A 10 4.41 6.43 -7.37
CA ARG A 10 5.72 6.00 -6.88
C ARG A 10 6.75 7.12 -7.09
N ASP A 11 7.63 7.31 -6.13
CA ASP A 11 8.76 8.25 -6.18
C ASP A 11 10.02 7.55 -5.70
N GLY A 12 10.82 7.06 -6.66
CA GLY A 12 11.93 6.15 -6.36
C GLY A 12 11.46 4.92 -5.59
N GLU A 13 11.79 4.90 -4.30
CA GLU A 13 11.51 3.80 -3.38
C GLU A 13 10.32 4.07 -2.44
N GLN A 14 9.73 5.26 -2.53
CA GLN A 14 8.60 5.70 -1.71
C GLN A 14 7.32 5.72 -2.53
N VAL A 15 6.19 5.77 -1.83
CA VAL A 15 4.87 5.93 -2.42
C VAL A 15 4.25 7.20 -1.89
N ILE A 16 3.82 8.07 -2.79
CA ILE A 16 3.25 9.36 -2.44
C ILE A 16 1.75 9.30 -2.69
N ILE A 17 0.97 9.67 -1.67
CA ILE A 17 -0.48 9.68 -1.69
C ILE A 17 -1.01 11.09 -1.46
N LEU A 18 -2.21 11.38 -1.98
CA LEU A 18 -2.97 12.56 -1.60
C LEU A 18 -3.72 12.28 -0.28
N ASP A 19 -3.51 13.09 0.76
CA ASP A 19 -4.25 13.01 2.02
C ASP A 19 -5.68 13.53 1.83
N GLN A 20 -6.60 12.60 1.59
CA GLN A 20 -7.99 12.91 1.33
C GLN A 20 -8.73 13.47 2.56
N THR A 21 -8.16 13.37 3.76
CA THR A 21 -8.77 13.94 4.98
C THR A 21 -8.67 15.46 5.03
N ARG A 22 -7.78 16.06 4.22
CA ARG A 22 -7.52 17.50 4.18
C ARG A 22 -8.35 18.23 3.12
N LEU A 23 -8.93 17.49 2.18
CA LEU A 23 -9.81 18.03 1.15
C LEU A 23 -11.16 18.48 1.76
N PRO A 24 -11.80 19.51 1.17
CA PRO A 24 -11.37 20.31 0.02
C PRO A 24 -10.44 21.49 0.38
N TYR A 25 -10.14 21.69 1.67
CA TYR A 25 -9.50 22.93 2.14
C TYR A 25 -8.01 22.99 1.89
N ARG A 26 -7.33 21.84 1.87
CA ARG A 26 -5.88 21.72 1.69
C ARG A 26 -5.56 20.51 0.81
N GLU A 27 -4.72 20.73 -0.18
CA GLU A 27 -4.03 19.68 -0.91
C GLU A 27 -2.72 19.37 -0.19
N CYS A 28 -2.61 18.17 0.39
CA CYS A 28 -1.44 17.70 1.13
C CYS A 28 -1.03 16.31 0.62
N PHE A 29 0.26 16.11 0.39
CA PHE A 29 0.81 14.81 0.00
C PHE A 29 1.58 14.18 1.15
N LEU A 30 1.47 12.87 1.31
CA LEU A 30 2.19 12.09 2.31
C LEU A 30 3.11 11.09 1.62
N CYS A 31 4.34 10.97 2.12
CA CYS A 31 5.27 9.92 1.72
C CYS A 31 5.07 8.69 2.61
N LEU A 32 4.87 7.55 1.96
CA LEU A 32 4.83 6.23 2.58
C LEU A 32 6.14 5.51 2.22
N ASP A 33 6.92 5.19 3.23
CA ASP A 33 8.23 4.54 3.11
C ASP A 33 8.28 3.17 3.82
N SER A 34 7.18 2.78 4.46
CA SER A 34 7.08 1.60 5.32
C SER A 34 5.69 0.96 5.24
N LEU A 35 5.61 -0.30 5.70
CA LEU A 35 4.35 -1.02 5.86
C LEU A 35 3.42 -0.29 6.83
N GLU A 36 3.98 0.22 7.93
CA GLU A 36 3.28 0.95 8.98
C GLU A 36 2.68 2.25 8.46
N ALA A 37 3.41 3.00 7.63
CA ALA A 37 2.89 4.20 6.98
C ALA A 37 1.71 3.87 6.05
N ALA A 38 1.84 2.82 5.22
CA ALA A 38 0.74 2.37 4.35
C ALA A 38 -0.48 1.90 5.15
N ALA A 39 -0.26 1.16 6.24
CA ALA A 39 -1.33 0.69 7.10
C ALA A 39 -2.06 1.85 7.80
N THR A 40 -1.31 2.85 8.28
CA THR A 40 -1.84 4.09 8.85
C THR A 40 -2.67 4.85 7.81
N ALA A 41 -2.16 5.03 6.60
CA ALA A 41 -2.85 5.75 5.55
C ALA A 41 -4.22 5.15 5.21
N ILE A 42 -4.33 3.82 5.21
CA ILE A 42 -5.58 3.10 4.97
C ILE A 42 -6.52 3.23 6.17
N ARG A 43 -6.01 2.98 7.39
CA ARG A 43 -6.77 2.96 8.65
C ARG A 43 -7.38 4.32 8.97
N ASP A 44 -6.59 5.38 8.83
CA ASP A 44 -6.97 6.76 9.17
C ASP A 44 -7.70 7.45 8.00
N MET A 45 -7.97 6.70 6.92
CA MET A 45 -8.66 7.19 5.73
C MET A 45 -7.96 8.36 5.02
N GLN A 46 -6.65 8.51 5.20
CA GLN A 46 -5.79 9.36 4.35
C GLN A 46 -5.92 8.95 2.89
N VAL A 47 -6.03 7.64 2.65
CA VAL A 47 -6.56 7.08 1.40
C VAL A 47 -7.92 6.43 1.63
N ARG A 48 -8.84 6.66 0.68
CA ARG A 48 -10.15 6.00 0.67
C ARG A 48 -10.64 5.79 -0.76
N GLY A 49 -11.67 4.96 -0.90
CA GLY A 49 -12.14 4.43 -2.18
C GLY A 49 -11.53 3.04 -2.41
N ALA A 50 -12.39 2.06 -2.72
CA ALA A 50 -12.00 0.65 -2.75
C ALA A 50 -10.79 0.35 -3.67
N PRO A 51 -10.69 0.91 -4.90
CA PRO A 51 -9.53 0.70 -5.76
C PRO A 51 -8.23 1.26 -5.16
N LEU A 52 -8.26 2.48 -4.62
CA LEU A 52 -7.07 3.14 -4.07
C LEU A 52 -6.56 2.45 -2.80
N ILE A 53 -7.47 1.98 -1.94
CA ILE A 53 -7.12 1.19 -0.76
C ILE A 53 -6.37 -0.08 -1.20
N GLY A 54 -6.85 -0.79 -2.21
CA GLY A 54 -6.19 -1.99 -2.74
C GLY A 54 -4.79 -1.70 -3.31
N ALA A 55 -4.65 -0.62 -4.09
CA ALA A 55 -3.35 -0.20 -4.61
C ALA A 55 -2.37 0.17 -3.48
N THR A 56 -2.82 0.93 -2.48
CA THR A 56 -2.01 1.32 -1.33
C THR A 56 -1.56 0.10 -0.52
N ALA A 57 -2.44 -0.90 -0.35
CA ALA A 57 -2.08 -2.15 0.32
C ALA A 57 -1.02 -2.95 -0.45
N ALA A 58 -1.15 -3.07 -1.77
CA ALA A 58 -0.15 -3.73 -2.60
C ALA A 58 1.23 -3.04 -2.48
N PHE A 59 1.26 -1.71 -2.48
CA PHE A 59 2.48 -0.97 -2.23
C PHE A 59 3.03 -1.14 -0.81
N GLY A 60 2.16 -1.22 0.21
CA GLY A 60 2.57 -1.56 1.58
C GLY A 60 3.28 -2.91 1.68
N MET A 61 2.81 -3.92 0.93
CA MET A 61 3.51 -5.21 0.85
C MET A 61 4.87 -5.09 0.17
N ALA A 62 4.97 -4.33 -0.93
CA ALA A 62 6.25 -4.08 -1.60
C ALA A 62 7.25 -3.37 -0.67
N LEU A 63 6.79 -2.36 0.07
CA LEU A 63 7.61 -1.65 1.06
C LEU A 63 8.12 -2.59 2.17
N ALA A 64 7.26 -3.49 2.69
CA ALA A 64 7.68 -4.50 3.67
C ALA A 64 8.80 -5.41 3.12
N LEU A 65 8.64 -5.89 1.88
CA LEU A 65 9.56 -6.84 1.26
C LEU A 65 10.93 -6.25 0.94
N ARG A 66 11.00 -4.95 0.71
CA ARG A 66 12.28 -4.25 0.56
C ARG A 66 13.15 -4.36 1.81
N HIS A 67 12.54 -4.32 3.00
CA HIS A 67 13.26 -4.50 4.26
C HIS A 67 13.53 -5.97 4.56
N ASP A 68 12.53 -6.83 4.47
CA ASP A 68 12.66 -8.28 4.63
C ASP A 68 11.81 -9.01 3.59
N ALA A 69 12.47 -9.77 2.72
CA ALA A 69 11.83 -10.48 1.62
C ALA A 69 11.40 -11.91 1.97
N SER A 70 11.52 -12.28 3.25
CA SER A 70 11.13 -13.59 3.77
C SER A 70 9.63 -13.86 3.59
N ASP A 71 9.26 -15.14 3.59
CA ASP A 71 7.84 -15.54 3.60
C ASP A 71 7.14 -15.07 4.90
N ALA A 72 7.88 -14.95 6.00
CA ALA A 72 7.38 -14.44 7.26
C ALA A 72 6.97 -12.96 7.16
N ALA A 73 7.83 -12.13 6.57
CA ALA A 73 7.52 -10.72 6.32
C ALA A 73 6.36 -10.55 5.33
N LEU A 74 6.30 -11.38 4.28
CA LEU A 74 5.18 -11.39 3.34
C LEU A 74 3.85 -11.68 4.05
N ALA A 75 3.81 -12.69 4.93
CA ALA A 75 2.63 -13.06 5.70
C ALA A 75 2.25 -12.00 6.76
N ALA A 76 3.25 -11.38 7.40
CA ALA A 76 3.04 -10.31 8.35
C ALA A 76 2.45 -9.05 7.67
N ALA A 77 2.94 -8.70 6.49
CA ALA A 77 2.42 -7.58 5.70
C ALA A 77 0.96 -7.79 5.29
N ASP A 78 0.63 -8.99 4.78
CA ASP A 78 -0.73 -9.38 4.44
C ASP A 78 -1.68 -9.26 5.65
N THR A 79 -1.28 -9.81 6.79
CA THR A 79 -2.06 -9.77 8.03
C THR A 79 -2.29 -8.33 8.50
N CYS A 80 -1.23 -7.53 8.55
CA CYS A 80 -1.27 -6.14 8.98
C CYS A 80 -2.25 -5.31 8.14
N LEU A 81 -2.15 -5.43 6.80
CA LEU A 81 -2.97 -4.63 5.88
C LEU A 81 -4.44 -5.02 5.94
N ARG A 82 -4.78 -6.31 6.06
CA ARG A 82 -6.19 -6.76 6.19
C ARG A 82 -6.85 -6.25 7.47
N GLN A 83 -6.09 -6.11 8.55
CA GLN A 83 -6.59 -5.62 9.82
C GLN A 83 -6.86 -4.11 9.85
N THR A 84 -6.36 -3.35 8.86
CA THR A 84 -6.58 -1.89 8.84
C THR A 84 -8.07 -1.53 8.71
N ARG A 85 -8.80 -2.21 7.81
CA ARG A 85 -10.24 -2.01 7.57
C ARG A 85 -10.91 -3.33 7.13
N PRO A 86 -11.22 -4.25 8.06
CA PRO A 86 -11.61 -5.64 7.76
C PRO A 86 -12.85 -5.82 6.86
N THR A 87 -13.69 -4.80 6.73
CA THR A 87 -14.89 -4.84 5.87
C THR A 87 -14.64 -4.37 4.43
N ALA A 88 -13.46 -3.82 4.12
CA ALA A 88 -13.13 -3.38 2.77
C ALA A 88 -12.74 -4.59 1.90
N VAL A 89 -13.62 -4.98 0.98
CA VAL A 89 -13.41 -6.14 0.08
C VAL A 89 -12.07 -6.06 -0.69
N ASN A 90 -11.67 -4.87 -1.13
CA ASN A 90 -10.41 -4.69 -1.85
C ASN A 90 -9.14 -4.88 -1.00
N LEU A 91 -9.23 -4.87 0.34
CA LEU A 91 -8.15 -5.30 1.23
C LEU A 91 -7.98 -6.81 1.28
N HIS A 92 -8.89 -7.58 0.66
CA HIS A 92 -8.71 -9.01 0.46
C HIS A 92 -8.12 -9.27 -0.92
N TRP A 93 -8.77 -8.73 -1.95
CA TRP A 93 -8.39 -8.96 -3.34
C TRP A 93 -6.95 -8.55 -3.69
N ALA A 94 -6.49 -7.36 -3.26
CA ALA A 94 -5.15 -6.90 -3.64
C ALA A 94 -4.04 -7.69 -2.93
N PRO A 95 -4.09 -7.92 -1.60
CA PRO A 95 -3.13 -8.79 -0.94
C PRO A 95 -3.16 -10.24 -1.43
N ASP A 96 -4.34 -10.81 -1.73
CA ASP A 96 -4.45 -12.16 -2.33
C ASP A 96 -3.70 -12.24 -3.67
N ARG A 97 -3.88 -11.23 -4.54
CA ARG A 97 -3.19 -11.14 -5.82
C ARG A 97 -1.68 -11.01 -5.65
N MET A 98 -1.23 -10.22 -4.67
CA MET A 98 0.19 -10.05 -4.36
C MET A 98 0.80 -11.36 -3.84
N LEU A 99 0.14 -12.04 -2.91
CA LEU A 99 0.58 -13.34 -2.40
C LEU A 99 0.72 -14.39 -3.51
N ALA A 100 -0.26 -14.47 -4.42
CA ALA A 100 -0.22 -15.40 -5.54
C ALA A 100 0.97 -15.13 -6.48
N ALA A 101 1.32 -13.86 -6.69
CA ALA A 101 2.45 -13.47 -7.52
C ALA A 101 3.81 -13.67 -6.82
N LEU A 102 3.90 -13.45 -5.50
CA LEU A 102 5.17 -13.37 -4.77
C LEU A 102 5.61 -14.69 -4.13
N ARG A 103 4.67 -15.55 -3.70
CA ARG A 103 5.01 -16.85 -3.09
C ARG A 103 5.88 -17.74 -3.98
N PRO A 104 5.64 -17.85 -5.30
CA PRO A 104 6.48 -18.67 -6.19
C PRO A 104 7.86 -18.06 -6.48
N VAL A 105 8.03 -16.77 -6.19
CA VAL A 105 9.28 -16.02 -6.46
C VAL A 105 10.23 -16.23 -5.29
N SER A 106 11.51 -16.47 -5.54
CA SER A 106 12.51 -16.59 -4.48
C SER A 106 12.70 -15.25 -3.74
N PRO A 107 13.15 -15.22 -2.47
CA PRO A 107 13.18 -13.99 -1.67
C PRO A 107 13.96 -12.82 -2.31
N ALA A 108 15.15 -13.07 -2.89
CA ALA A 108 15.98 -12.01 -3.45
C ALA A 108 15.26 -11.13 -4.51
N PRO A 109 14.61 -11.68 -5.54
CA PRO A 109 13.88 -10.89 -6.54
C PRO A 109 12.61 -10.21 -6.02
N ARG A 110 12.08 -10.54 -4.84
CA ARG A 110 10.90 -9.85 -4.26
C ARG A 110 11.21 -8.42 -3.80
N ARG A 111 12.49 -8.04 -3.67
CA ARG A 111 12.92 -6.70 -3.26
C ARG A 111 12.93 -5.67 -4.39
N ALA A 112 12.78 -6.12 -5.64
CA ALA A 112 12.93 -5.31 -6.86
C ALA A 112 11.70 -4.44 -7.16
#